data_AF-A0A3P6DS31-F1
#
_entry.id   AF-A0A3P6DS31-F1
#
_cell.length_a   1.000
_cell.length_b   1.000
_cell.length_c   1.000
_cell.angle_alpha   90.00
_cell.angle_beta   90.00
_cell.angle_gamma   90.00
#
_symmetry.space_group_name_H-M   'P 1'
#
loop_
_entity.id
_entity.type
_entity.pdbx_description
1 polymer ?
#
loop_
_entity_poly.entity_id
_entity_poly.type
_entity_poly.pdbx_seq_one_letter_code
_entity_poly.pdbx_strand_id
1 'polypeptide(L)' 'MHRGLIHGVAVELPRAEHRACARHVYSNLKKNHKSDMLKPLFWRIASSYNEPDFDRNLKIFKEYDPRALRELLKKD' A
#
# COMPACT_ATOMS: atom_id res chain seq x y z
N MET A 1 9.04 6.10 -2.60
CA MET A 1 9.26 5.75 -4.03
C MET A 1 10.36 6.66 -4.59
N HIS A 2 11.18 6.24 -5.58
CA HIS A 2 12.27 7.10 -6.07
C HIS A 2 11.72 8.30 -6.86
N ARG A 3 12.00 9.52 -6.38
CA ARG A 3 11.49 10.77 -6.97
C ARG A 3 11.88 10.95 -8.43
N GLY A 4 13.10 10.55 -8.81
CA GLY A 4 13.56 10.62 -10.21
C GLY A 4 12.74 9.74 -11.16
N LEU A 5 12.30 8.56 -10.71
CA LEU A 5 11.45 7.68 -11.53
C LEU A 5 10.05 8.26 -11.73
N ILE A 6 9.46 8.80 -10.66
CA ILE A 6 8.14 9.46 -10.74
C ILE A 6 8.19 10.60 -11.75
N HIS A 7 9.23 11.45 -11.65
CA HIS A 7 9.41 12.57 -12.57
C HIS A 7 9.66 12.10 -14.01
N GLY A 8 10.55 11.14 -14.22
CA GLY A 8 10.83 10.62 -15.56
C GLY A 8 9.59 10.01 -16.23
N VAL A 9 8.80 9.22 -15.49
CA VAL A 9 7.53 8.68 -16.03
C VAL A 9 6.54 9.80 -16.33
N ALA A 10 6.41 10.81 -15.47
CA ALA A 10 5.51 11.94 -15.70
C ALA A 10 5.91 12.77 -16.94
N VAL A 11 7.20 12.90 -17.25
CA VAL A 11 7.69 13.65 -18.41
C VAL A 11 7.59 12.82 -19.70
N GLU A 12 8.12 11.61 -19.69
CA GLU A 12 8.24 10.79 -20.91
C GLU A 12 6.95 10.03 -21.24
N LEU A 13 6.17 9.65 -20.22
CA LEU A 13 4.95 8.83 -20.34
C LEU A 13 3.78 9.44 -19.54
N PRO A 14 3.35 10.68 -19.83
CA PRO A 14 2.39 11.42 -19.01
C PRO A 14 1.00 10.77 -18.89
N ARG A 15 0.66 9.87 -19.81
CA ARG A 15 -0.61 9.11 -19.81
C ARG A 15 -0.51 7.77 -19.07
N ALA A 16 0.70 7.33 -18.72
CA ALA A 16 0.88 6.08 -17.99
C ALA A 16 0.59 6.31 -16.51
N GLU A 17 -0.27 5.48 -15.95
CA GLU A 17 -0.53 5.54 -14.52
C GLU A 17 0.65 4.95 -13.75
N HIS A 18 1.23 5.75 -12.86
CA HIS A 18 2.33 5.34 -12.02
C HIS A 18 1.84 5.06 -10.60
N ARG A 19 2.02 3.83 -10.13
CA ARG A 19 1.61 3.38 -8.78
C ARG A 19 2.77 2.79 -8.02
N ALA A 20 2.76 2.93 -6.69
CA ALA A 20 3.68 2.19 -5.84
C ALA A 20 3.43 0.67 -5.96
N CYS A 21 4.48 -0.10 -6.16
CA CYS A 21 4.36 -1.56 -6.21
C CYS A 21 3.97 -2.10 -4.82
N ALA A 22 2.87 -2.85 -4.75
CA ALA A 22 2.37 -3.44 -3.50
C ALA A 22 3.43 -4.27 -2.75
N ARG A 23 4.31 -4.97 -3.48
CA ARG A 23 5.43 -5.72 -2.89
C ARG A 23 6.38 -4.81 -2.12
N HIS A 24 6.71 -3.64 -2.66
CA HIS A 24 7.59 -2.67 -1.99
C HIS A 24 6.90 -1.99 -0.81
N VAL A 25 5.61 -1.67 -0.95
CA VAL A 25 4.80 -1.13 0.16
C VAL A 25 4.80 -2.10 1.34
N TYR A 26 4.51 -3.39 1.10
CA TYR A 26 4.55 -4.41 2.14
C TYR A 26 5.95 -4.58 2.75
N SER A 27 7.00 -4.60 1.94
CA SER A 27 8.38 -4.71 2.43
C SER A 27 8.75 -3.56 3.36
N ASN A 28 8.26 -2.34 3.11
CA ASN A 28 8.46 -1.21 4.01
C ASN A 28 7.65 -1.38 5.31
N LEU A 29 6.38 -1.74 5.20
CA LEU A 29 5.51 -1.96 6.35
C LEU A 29 6.03 -3.07 7.29
N LYS A 30 6.49 -4.18 6.72
CA LYS A 30 7.02 -5.35 7.46
C LYS A 30 8.24 -5.02 8.31
N LYS A 31 9.03 -3.99 7.95
CA LYS A 31 10.23 -3.60 8.73
C LYS A 31 9.87 -3.21 10.15
N ASN A 32 8.76 -2.48 10.32
CA ASN A 32 8.30 -1.96 11.60
C ASN A 32 7.19 -2.82 12.23
N HIS A 33 6.44 -3.56 11.41
CA HIS A 33 5.31 -4.39 11.84
C HIS A 33 5.56 -5.88 11.53
N LYS A 34 6.15 -6.59 12.49
CA LYS A 34 6.44 -8.03 12.36
C LYS A 34 5.25 -8.85 12.84
N SER A 35 4.41 -9.30 11.92
CA SER A 35 3.35 -10.27 12.18
C SER A 35 3.03 -11.09 10.94
N ASP A 36 2.83 -12.39 11.12
CA ASP A 36 2.44 -13.30 10.04
C ASP A 36 1.03 -13.01 9.50
N MET A 37 0.14 -12.51 10.36
CA MET A 37 -1.23 -12.12 9.98
C MET A 37 -1.27 -10.78 9.22
N LEU A 38 -0.23 -9.96 9.33
CA LEU A 38 -0.15 -8.70 8.60
C LEU A 38 -0.10 -8.91 7.08
N LYS A 39 0.61 -9.97 6.64
CA LYS A 39 0.78 -10.31 5.22
C LYS A 39 -0.55 -10.60 4.52
N PRO A 40 -1.37 -11.58 4.95
CA PRO A 40 -2.63 -11.88 4.28
C PRO A 40 -3.61 -10.70 4.35
N LEU A 41 -3.65 -9.95 5.46
CA LEU A 41 -4.52 -8.76 5.58
C LEU A 41 -4.09 -7.64 4.62
N PHE A 42 -2.79 -7.37 4.49
CA PHE A 42 -2.27 -6.43 3.51
C PHE A 42 -2.67 -6.82 2.08
N TRP A 43 -2.51 -8.10 1.71
CA TRP A 43 -2.84 -8.56 0.36
C TRP A 43 -4.33 -8.51 0.06
N ARG A 44 -5.21 -8.66 1.05
CA ARG A 44 -6.65 -8.42 0.86
C ARG A 44 -6.94 -6.97 0.49
N ILE A 45 -6.28 -6.00 1.14
CA ILE A 45 -6.39 -4.58 0.79
C ILE A 45 -5.87 -4.36 -0.63
N ALA A 46 -4.65 -4.82 -0.92
CA ALA A 46 -3.99 -4.59 -2.21
C ALA A 46 -4.74 -5.23 -3.40
N SER A 47 -5.47 -6.32 -3.16
CA SER A 47 -6.26 -7.04 -4.15
C SER A 47 -7.75 -6.65 -4.17
N SER A 48 -8.15 -5.61 -3.44
CA SER A 48 -9.55 -5.15 -3.45
C SER A 48 -9.92 -4.59 -4.82
N TYR A 49 -11.02 -5.10 -5.39
CA TYR A 49 -11.45 -4.75 -6.74
C TYR A 49 -12.21 -3.41 -6.81
N ASN A 50 -12.93 -3.07 -5.75
CA ASN A 50 -13.77 -1.88 -5.66
C ASN A 50 -13.55 -1.15 -4.32
N GLU A 51 -14.03 0.09 -4.25
CA GLU A 51 -13.91 0.93 -3.05
C GLU A 51 -14.58 0.32 -1.81
N PRO A 52 -15.82 -0.23 -1.87
CA PRO A 52 -16.43 -0.90 -0.71
C PRO A 52 -15.58 -2.04 -0.12
N ASP A 53 -14.99 -2.88 -0.96
CA ASP A 53 -14.14 -3.98 -0.52
C ASP A 53 -12.83 -3.47 0.07
N PHE A 54 -12.25 -2.42 -0.54
CA PHE A 54 -11.07 -1.75 -0.03
C PHE A 54 -11.31 -1.18 1.36
N ASP A 55 -12.40 -0.44 1.56
CA ASP A 55 -12.79 0.15 2.85
C ASP A 55 -13.07 -0.91 3.91
N ARG A 56 -13.74 -2.01 3.53
CA ARG A 56 -13.97 -3.15 4.43
C ARG A 56 -12.65 -3.77 4.87
N ASN A 57 -11.73 -4.04 3.94
CA ASN A 57 -10.44 -4.64 4.25
C ASN A 57 -9.55 -3.69 5.07
N LEU A 58 -9.61 -2.38 4.83
CA LEU A 58 -8.95 -1.38 5.67
C LEU A 58 -9.48 -1.38 7.10
N LYS A 59 -10.80 -1.52 7.32
CA LYS A 59 -11.39 -1.62 8.66
C LYS A 59 -10.89 -2.86 9.40
N ILE A 60 -10.89 -4.03 8.75
CA ILE A 60 -10.37 -5.28 9.33
C ILE A 60 -8.89 -5.13 9.69
N PHE A 61 -8.10 -4.51 8.81
CA PHE A 61 -6.68 -4.26 9.07
C PHE A 61 -6.47 -3.26 10.23
N LYS A 62 -7.33 -2.24 10.33
CA LYS A 62 -7.32 -1.25 11.43
C LYS A 62 -7.55 -1.89 12.78
N GLU A 63 -8.51 -2.81 12.86
CA GLU A 63 -8.84 -3.54 14.07
C GLU A 63 -7.67 -4.43 14.50
N TYR A 64 -6.92 -4.98 13.54
CA TYR A 64 -5.74 -5.80 13.81
C TYR A 64 -4.52 -4.98 14.26
N ASP A 65 -4.12 -3.98 13.47
CA ASP A 65 -3.00 -3.09 13.80
C ASP A 65 -3.26 -1.66 13.30
N PRO A 66 -3.79 -0.77 14.16
CA PRO A 66 -4.08 0.61 13.77
C PRO A 66 -2.81 1.45 13.57
N ARG A 67 -1.64 1.03 14.08
CA ARG A 67 -0.37 1.70 13.83
C ARG A 67 0.13 1.36 12.43
N ALA A 68 0.09 0.07 12.08
CA ALA A 68 0.43 -0.39 10.73
C ALA A 68 -0.47 0.28 9.69
N LEU A 69 -1.76 0.47 9.98
CA LEU A 69 -2.65 1.16 9.05
C LEU A 69 -2.20 2.62 8.82
N ARG A 70 -1.82 3.33 9.89
CA ARG A 70 -1.32 4.71 9.77
C ARG A 70 -0.05 4.78 8.94
N GLU A 71 0.85 3.82 9.09
CA GLU A 71 2.05 3.73 8.25
C GLU A 71 1.71 3.40 6.80
N LEU A 72 0.79 2.46 6.57
CA LEU A 72 0.33 2.05 5.23
C LEU A 72 -0.30 3.21 4.45
N LEU A 73 -1.08 4.05 5.13
CA LEU A 73 -1.77 5.20 4.52
C LEU A 73 -0.91 6.46 4.46
N LYS A 74 0.31 6.45 5.02
CA LYS A 74 1.23 7.57 4.93
C LYS A 74 1.65 7.73 3.47
N LYS A 75 1.36 8.90 2.89
CA LYS A 75 1.88 9.27 1.57
C LYS A 75 3.37 9.60 1.72
N ASP A 76 4.20 8.99 0.87
CA ASP A 76 5.62 9.32 0.68
C ASP A 76 5.80 10.75 0.12
#